data_AF-A0A1X7A3Y3-F1
#
_entry.id   AF-A0A1X7A3Y3-F1
#
_cell.length_a   1.000
_cell.length_b   1.000
_cell.length_c   1.000
_cell.angle_alpha   90.00
_cell.angle_beta   90.00
_cell.angle_gamma   90.00
#
_symmetry.space_group_name_H-M   'P 1'
#
loop_
_entity.id
_entity.type
_entity.pdbx_description
1 polymer ?
#
loop_
_entity_poly.entity_id
_entity_poly.type
_entity_poly.pdbx_seq_one_letter_code
_entity_poly.pdbx_strand_id
1 'polypeptide(L)'
;MTACSSEPAAPRDVQIKFRSDKIVLRRDPGISWQGIVVEDGLISVQVGGTWVRINSDRSVAHERDGGMTYVESDGAVLKKTEFVEAMISGDGVELSRQTPTTIAAIREDGVLAKSRD
;
A
#
# COMPACT_ATOMS: atom_id res chain seq x y z
N MET A 1 3.15 35.74 13.48
CA MET A 1 3.24 34.31 13.85
C MET A 1 1.85 33.85 14.21
N THR A 2 1.21 33.08 13.35
CA THR A 2 -0.10 32.48 13.63
C THR A 2 0.14 31.15 14.31
N ALA A 3 -0.32 31.00 15.55
CA ALA A 3 -0.20 29.76 16.30
C ALA A 3 -1.11 28.69 15.67
N CYS A 4 -0.56 27.50 15.40
CA CYS A 4 -1.33 26.31 15.12
C CYS A 4 -2.01 25.89 16.44
N SER A 5 -3.32 26.10 16.58
CA SER A 5 -4.08 25.46 17.66
C SER A 5 -4.37 24.01 17.26
N SER A 6 -3.62 23.06 17.80
CA SER A 6 -4.00 21.65 17.75
C SER A 6 -4.97 21.38 18.90
N GLU A 7 -6.26 21.66 18.71
CA GLU A 7 -7.27 21.07 19.59
C GLU A 7 -7.19 19.54 19.44
N PRO A 8 -7.17 18.77 20.53
CA PRO A 8 -7.23 17.32 20.44
C PRO A 8 -8.56 16.94 19.80
N ALA A 9 -8.49 16.23 18.67
CA ALA A 9 -9.68 15.76 17.97
C ALA A 9 -10.58 14.98 18.95
N ALA A 10 -11.88 15.29 18.92
CA ALA A 10 -12.87 14.62 19.77
C ALA A 10 -12.71 13.08 19.70
N PRO A 11 -12.84 12.37 20.82
CA PRO A 11 -12.77 10.91 20.82
C PRO A 11 -13.81 10.35 19.85
N ARG A 12 -13.35 9.46 18.96
CA ARG A 12 -14.18 8.84 17.93
C ARG A 12 -14.53 7.43 18.34
N ASP A 13 -15.82 7.15 18.41
CA ASP A 13 -16.33 5.83 18.74
C ASP A 13 -15.89 4.79 17.70
N VAL A 14 -15.67 3.57 18.17
CA VAL A 14 -15.35 2.41 17.34
C VAL A 14 -16.43 1.38 17.53
N GLN A 15 -17.07 0.98 16.43
CA GLN A 15 -17.95 -0.17 16.42
C GLN A 15 -17.12 -1.44 16.23
N ILE A 16 -17.28 -2.41 17.13
CA ILE A 16 -16.63 -3.72 17.04
C ILE A 16 -17.72 -4.78 16.80
N LYS A 17 -17.51 -5.64 15.79
CA LYS A 17 -18.37 -6.79 15.51
C LYS A 17 -17.54 -8.06 15.53
N PHE A 18 -17.95 -9.01 16.37
CA PHE A 18 -17.42 -10.36 16.39
C PHE A 18 -18.29 -11.25 15.49
N ARG A 19 -17.65 -12.01 14.62
CA ARG A 19 -18.24 -13.09 13.83
C ARG A 19 -17.43 -14.36 14.09
N SER A 20 -17.97 -15.51 13.72
CA SER A 20 -17.25 -16.79 13.87
C SER A 20 -15.98 -16.87 13.03
N ASP A 21 -15.94 -16.14 11.91
CA ASP A 21 -14.89 -16.17 10.89
C ASP A 21 -14.02 -14.90 10.88
N LYS A 22 -14.45 -13.82 11.56
CA LYS A 22 -13.77 -12.53 11.50
C LYS A 22 -14.09 -11.58 12.65
N ILE A 23 -13.21 -10.59 12.80
CA ILE A 23 -13.43 -9.41 13.63
C ILE A 23 -13.48 -8.19 12.71
N VAL A 24 -14.51 -7.35 12.88
CA VAL A 24 -14.67 -6.11 12.10
C VAL A 24 -14.70 -4.91 13.04
N LEU A 25 -13.79 -3.96 12.82
CA LEU A 25 -13.80 -2.65 13.47
C LEU A 25 -14.20 -1.61 12.43
N ARG A 26 -15.08 -0.69 12.82
CA ARG A 26 -15.49 0.46 12.00
C ARG A 26 -15.42 1.74 12.80
N ARG A 27 -14.96 2.80 12.16
CA ARG A 27 -14.91 4.17 12.68
C ARG A 27 -15.45 5.14 11.64
N ASP A 28 -15.97 6.27 12.09
CA ASP A 28 -16.37 7.36 11.19
C ASP A 28 -15.16 7.93 10.40
N PRO A 29 -15.36 8.33 9.14
CA PRO A 29 -14.29 8.84 8.27
C PRO A 29 -13.50 10.01 8.85
N GLY A 30 -12.18 10.05 8.62
CA GLY A 30 -11.31 11.19 8.94
C GLY A 30 -9.83 10.85 8.76
N ILE A 31 -8.97 11.38 9.64
CA ILE A 31 -7.49 11.34 9.49
C ILE A 31 -6.90 9.94 9.79
N SER A 32 -7.69 9.03 10.39
CA SER A 32 -7.25 7.68 10.74
C SER A 32 -7.81 6.60 9.80
N TRP A 33 -7.51 5.34 10.11
CA TRP A 33 -8.24 4.20 9.55
C TRP A 33 -9.76 4.33 9.77
N GLN A 34 -10.52 3.72 8.87
CA GLN A 34 -11.98 3.77 8.77
C GLN A 34 -12.62 2.39 8.98
N GLY A 35 -11.91 1.34 8.56
CA GLY A 35 -12.30 -0.05 8.74
C GLY A 35 -11.08 -0.93 9.00
N ILE A 36 -11.23 -1.92 9.87
CA ILE A 36 -10.27 -3.02 10.00
C ILE A 36 -11.09 -4.32 9.94
N VAL A 37 -10.65 -5.25 9.10
CA VAL A 37 -11.20 -6.60 9.02
C VAL A 37 -10.06 -7.57 9.28
N VAL A 38 -10.22 -8.41 10.29
CA VAL A 38 -9.29 -9.49 10.62
C VAL A 38 -10.00 -10.80 10.31
N GLU A 39 -9.47 -11.51 9.33
CA GLU A 39 -9.90 -12.84 8.87
C GLU A 39 -8.74 -13.82 9.04
N ASP A 40 -8.98 -15.11 8.80
CA ASP A 40 -7.91 -16.10 8.84
C ASP A 40 -6.84 -15.79 7.77
N GLY A 41 -5.61 -15.56 8.22
CA GLY A 41 -4.49 -15.25 7.34
C GLY A 41 -4.55 -13.90 6.59
N LEU A 42 -5.51 -13.02 6.90
CA LEU A 42 -5.66 -11.73 6.23
C LEU A 42 -6.07 -10.62 7.19
N ILE A 43 -5.31 -9.53 7.19
CA ILE A 43 -5.68 -8.28 7.86
C ILE A 43 -5.89 -7.21 6.80
N SER A 44 -7.09 -6.65 6.72
CA SER A 44 -7.42 -5.55 5.82
C SER A 44 -7.68 -4.28 6.62
N VAL A 45 -7.02 -3.18 6.25
CA VAL A 45 -7.17 -1.85 6.88
C VAL A 45 -7.58 -0.84 5.82
N GLN A 46 -8.68 -0.14 6.04
CA GLN A 46 -9.13 0.94 5.17
C GLN A 46 -8.60 2.28 5.67
N VAL A 47 -7.82 2.99 4.85
CA VAL A 47 -7.29 4.32 5.13
C VAL A 47 -7.56 5.22 3.93
N GLY A 48 -8.20 6.38 4.16
CA GLY A 48 -8.47 7.34 3.08
C GLY A 48 -9.29 6.77 1.92
N GLY A 49 -10.18 5.80 2.18
CA GLY A 49 -10.97 5.11 1.15
C GLY A 49 -10.25 3.93 0.47
N THR A 50 -8.95 3.73 0.72
CA THR A 50 -8.16 2.64 0.13
C THR A 50 -7.98 1.50 1.11
N TRP A 51 -8.05 0.25 0.62
CA TRP A 51 -7.74 -0.94 1.41
C TRP A 51 -6.26 -1.33 1.29
N VAL A 52 -5.61 -1.44 2.43
CA VAL A 52 -4.29 -2.06 2.61
C VAL A 52 -4.50 -3.45 3.19
N ARG A 53 -3.91 -4.47 2.58
CA ARG A 53 -4.06 -5.88 2.95
C ARG A 53 -2.71 -6.44 3.36
N ILE A 54 -2.66 -7.10 4.51
CA ILE A 54 -1.50 -7.84 5.00
C ILE A 54 -1.89 -9.31 4.92
N ASN A 55 -1.22 -10.05 4.04
CA ASN A 55 -1.51 -11.46 3.77
C ASN A 55 -0.68 -12.38 4.66
N SER A 56 -1.06 -13.65 4.75
CA SER A 56 -0.40 -14.68 5.57
C SER A 56 1.00 -15.04 5.08
N ASP A 57 1.29 -14.82 3.80
CA ASP A 57 2.62 -14.93 3.21
C ASP A 57 3.54 -13.74 3.57
N ARG A 58 3.08 -12.84 4.44
CA ARG A 58 3.77 -11.63 4.92
C ARG A 58 3.89 -10.52 3.87
N SER A 59 3.20 -10.65 2.74
CA SER A 59 3.10 -9.56 1.77
C SER A 59 2.11 -8.48 2.21
N VAL A 60 2.30 -7.27 1.68
CA VAL A 60 1.40 -6.14 1.85
C VAL A 60 0.95 -5.64 0.48
N ALA A 61 -0.35 -5.59 0.25
CA ALA A 61 -0.92 -5.08 -0.98
C ALA A 61 -1.79 -3.85 -0.71
N HIS A 62 -1.74 -2.84 -1.58
CA HIS A 62 -2.78 -1.83 -1.66
C HIS A 62 -3.18 -1.59 -3.11
N GLU A 63 -4.47 -1.39 -3.32
CA GLU A 63 -5.03 -1.10 -4.64
C GLU A 63 -5.84 0.20 -4.58
N ARG A 64 -5.55 1.12 -5.51
CA ARG A 64 -6.21 2.41 -5.60
C ARG A 64 -6.24 2.88 -7.06
N ASP A 65 -7.40 3.33 -7.51
CA ASP A 65 -7.60 3.95 -8.83
C ASP A 65 -7.05 3.09 -9.99
N GLY A 66 -7.23 1.77 -9.91
CA GLY A 66 -6.71 0.80 -10.90
C GLY A 66 -5.20 0.54 -10.82
N GLY A 67 -4.50 1.20 -9.90
CA GLY A 67 -3.10 0.93 -9.57
C GLY A 67 -2.97 -0.05 -8.41
N MET A 68 -1.98 -0.93 -8.49
CA MET A 68 -1.58 -1.87 -7.45
C MET A 68 -0.17 -1.55 -6.97
N THR A 69 0.04 -1.57 -5.66
CA THR A 69 1.37 -1.70 -5.07
C THR A 69 1.40 -2.92 -4.18
N TYR A 70 2.39 -3.77 -4.38
CA TYR A 70 2.62 -4.99 -3.64
C TYR A 70 4.02 -4.93 -3.02
N VAL A 71 4.12 -5.30 -1.74
CA VAL A 71 5.38 -5.46 -1.03
C VAL A 71 5.48 -6.92 -0.65
N GLU A 72 6.50 -7.61 -1.14
CA GLU A 72 6.75 -9.01 -0.84
C GLU A 72 7.37 -9.17 0.56
N SER A 73 7.43 -10.43 1.02
CA SER A 73 7.93 -10.75 2.36
C SER A 73 9.43 -10.45 2.57
N ASP A 74 10.18 -10.36 1.49
CA ASP A 74 11.61 -10.01 1.46
C ASP A 74 11.83 -8.49 1.33
N GLY A 75 10.75 -7.70 1.24
CA GLY A 75 10.79 -6.25 1.06
C GLY A 75 10.75 -5.79 -0.39
N ALA A 76 10.76 -6.70 -1.38
CA ALA A 76 10.66 -6.31 -2.78
C ALA A 76 9.33 -5.59 -3.04
N VAL A 77 9.36 -4.53 -3.84
CA VAL A 77 8.19 -3.70 -4.13
C VAL A 77 7.84 -3.81 -5.60
N LEU A 78 6.62 -4.22 -5.90
CA LEU A 78 6.04 -4.19 -7.23
C LEU A 78 4.99 -3.10 -7.30
N LYS A 79 5.06 -2.25 -8.32
CA LYS A 79 4.05 -1.22 -8.58
C LYS A 79 3.57 -1.32 -10.01
N LYS A 80 2.26 -1.44 -10.19
CA LYS A 80 1.61 -1.49 -11.49
C LYS A 80 0.49 -0.47 -11.56
N THR A 81 0.52 0.39 -12.55
CA THR A 81 -0.56 1.30 -12.92
C THR A 81 -0.77 1.23 -14.43
N GLU A 82 -1.72 1.98 -14.96
CA GLU A 82 -1.88 2.13 -16.42
C GLU A 82 -0.66 2.77 -17.11
N PHE A 83 0.18 3.51 -16.37
CA PHE A 83 1.32 4.26 -16.92
C PHE A 83 2.68 3.64 -16.61
N VAL A 84 2.76 2.82 -15.58
CA VAL A 84 4.04 2.29 -15.11
C VAL A 84 3.91 0.88 -14.55
N GLU A 85 4.87 0.03 -14.90
CA GLU A 85 5.17 -1.21 -14.21
C GLU A 85 6.59 -1.08 -13.67
N ALA A 86 6.77 -1.25 -12.36
CA ALA A 86 8.05 -1.09 -11.71
C ALA A 86 8.26 -2.17 -10.66
N MET A 87 9.51 -2.58 -10.48
CA MET A 87 9.95 -3.48 -9.43
C MET A 87 11.19 -2.90 -8.76
N ILE A 88 11.25 -3.00 -7.44
CA ILE A 88 12.41 -2.67 -6.61
C ILE A 88 12.72 -3.92 -5.79
N SER A 89 13.97 -4.35 -5.80
CA SER A 89 14.46 -5.43 -4.92
C SER A 89 14.34 -5.07 -3.44
N GLY A 90 14.29 -6.08 -2.57
CA GLY A 90 14.11 -5.86 -1.13
C GLY A 90 15.27 -5.13 -0.43
N ASP A 91 16.48 -5.20 -0.99
CA ASP A 91 17.64 -4.43 -0.54
C ASP A 91 17.76 -3.05 -1.22
N GLY A 92 16.93 -2.79 -2.23
CA GLY A 92 16.89 -1.54 -2.99
C GLY A 92 18.02 -1.39 -4.03
N VAL A 93 18.83 -2.41 -4.25
CA VAL A 93 19.99 -2.35 -5.17
C VAL A 93 19.54 -2.41 -6.62
N GLU A 94 18.59 -3.29 -6.91
CA GLU A 94 17.97 -3.40 -8.23
C GLU A 94 16.63 -2.69 -8.29
N LEU A 95 16.43 -1.96 -9.41
CA LEU A 95 15.17 -1.34 -9.76
C LEU A 95 14.94 -1.51 -11.26
N SER A 96 13.73 -1.89 -11.64
CA SER A 96 13.29 -1.85 -13.04
C SER A 96 12.01 -1.02 -13.17
N ARG A 97 11.88 -0.33 -14.30
CA ARG A 97 10.72 0.48 -14.63
C ARG A 97 10.42 0.38 -16.11
N GLN A 98 9.17 0.12 -16.42
CA GLN A 98 8.63 0.10 -17.76
C GLN A 98 7.44 1.06 -17.84
N THR A 99 7.45 1.90 -18.86
CA THR A 99 6.33 2.74 -19.27
C THR A 99 5.88 2.30 -20.67
N PRO A 100 4.84 2.93 -21.25
CA PRO A 100 4.50 2.70 -22.65
C PRO A 100 5.66 3.01 -23.62
N THR A 101 6.55 3.94 -23.27
CA THR A 101 7.58 4.48 -24.19
C THR A 101 9.01 4.19 -23.77
N THR A 102 9.26 3.66 -22.58
CA THR A 102 10.62 3.55 -22.04
C THR A 102 10.76 2.31 -21.16
N ILE A 103 11.95 1.72 -21.20
CA ILE A 103 12.41 0.71 -20.25
C ILE A 103 13.68 1.23 -19.60
N ALA A 104 13.73 1.23 -18.28
CA ALA A 104 14.90 1.58 -17.50
C ALA A 104 15.15 0.55 -16.40
N ALA A 105 16.43 0.30 -16.10
CA ALA A 105 16.84 -0.54 -14.99
C ALA A 105 18.10 0.02 -14.33
N ILE A 106 18.17 -0.07 -13.00
CA ILE A 106 19.36 0.11 -12.19
C ILE A 106 19.68 -1.27 -11.63
N ARG A 107 20.93 -1.68 -11.75
CA ARG A 107 21.48 -2.95 -11.27
C ARG A 107 22.83 -2.70 -10.62
N GLU A 108 23.38 -3.71 -9.96
CA GLU A 108 24.74 -3.66 -9.43
C GLU A 108 25.78 -3.28 -10.48
N ASP A 109 25.60 -3.75 -11.71
CA ASP A 109 26.55 -3.59 -12.82
C ASP A 109 26.34 -2.30 -13.63
N GLY A 110 25.31 -1.51 -13.31
CA GLY A 110 25.11 -0.19 -13.91
C GLY A 110 23.66 0.16 -14.21
N VAL A 111 23.48 1.09 -15.14
CA VAL A 111 22.18 1.68 -15.49
C VAL A 111 21.88 1.42 -16.96
N LEU A 112 20.70 0.89 -17.23
CA LEU A 112 20.12 0.72 -18.56
C LEU A 112 18.96 1.69 -18.73
N ALA A 113 18.91 2.42 -19.85
CA ALA A 113 17.73 3.18 -20.24
C ALA A 113 17.59 3.15 -21.77
N LYS A 114 16.41 2.77 -22.26
CA LYS A 114 16.10 2.74 -23.68
C LYS A 114 14.64 3.06 -23.95
N SER A 115 14.36 3.57 -25.16
CA SER A 115 13.01 3.66 -25.68
C SER A 115 12.40 2.27 -25.84
N ARG A 116 11.07 2.21 -25.77
CA ARG A 116 10.27 1.04 -26.09
C ARG A 116 9.65 1.31 -27.46
N ASP A 117 10.12 0.57 -28.46
CA ASP A 117 9.58 0.60 -29.83
C ASP A 117 8.22 -0.09 -29.91
#